data_AF-A0A9X7XS19-F1
#
_entry.id   AF-A0A9X7XS19-F1
#
_cell.length_a   1.000
_cell.length_b   1.000
_cell.length_c   1.000
_cell.angle_alpha   90.00
_cell.angle_beta   90.00
_cell.angle_gamma   90.00
#
_symmetry.space_group_name_H-M   'P 1'
#
loop_
_entity.id
_entity.type
_entity.pdbx_description
1 polymer ?
#
loop_
_entity_poly.entity_id
_entity_poly.type
_entity_poly.pdbx_seq_one_letter_code
_entity_poly.pdbx_strand_id
1 'polypeptide(L)'
;MPPQLFQGAREFHLNAEYVDPSYIRNKLSFDFFIKIGSYAPRAEHVLLYLNGECIGIYLKLEAVDDIFLADRGLPAGPIYYAVNANANFSLLRHKTTEAKAALEAGYQRKLGTEADDGYLRELIFRINATPQALFAHIIKKWLDIPQYLRWLAGAVCTQNLDGFVHSYALYRHAENKRFFIIPWDYDATWGRNVNGRVLAPENLRVQGFNTLTARLLDVPAFRTQYVRLLQDILDTTFTVEHLRPHILALHDALRPYVSMDPYKQDVLATFATEPAFICAFIEERNQFLRQSLKTFQHPRSG
;
A
#
# COMPACT_ATOMS: atom_id res chain seq x y z
N MET A 1 8.98 -28.40 -19.14
CA MET A 1 10.05 -27.50 -18.66
C MET A 1 9.42 -26.53 -17.68
N PRO A 2 10.02 -26.28 -16.50
CA PRO A 2 9.55 -25.20 -15.65
C PRO A 2 9.61 -23.88 -16.45
N PRO A 3 8.68 -22.93 -16.25
CA PRO A 3 8.69 -21.69 -16.98
C PRO A 3 10.04 -20.99 -16.77
N GLN A 4 10.63 -20.53 -17.88
CA GLN A 4 11.89 -19.80 -17.83
C GLN A 4 11.66 -18.50 -17.05
N LEU A 5 12.49 -18.26 -16.04
CA LEU A 5 12.45 -17.00 -15.30
C LEU A 5 13.09 -15.90 -16.15
N PHE A 6 12.52 -14.69 -16.12
CA PHE A 6 13.11 -13.49 -16.68
C PHE A 6 13.54 -12.57 -15.54
N GLN A 7 14.84 -12.28 -15.45
CA GLN A 7 15.42 -11.46 -14.36
C GLN A 7 14.96 -11.92 -12.96
N GLY A 8 14.85 -13.24 -12.77
CA GLY A 8 14.41 -13.85 -11.51
C GLY A 8 12.89 -13.93 -11.31
N ALA A 9 12.07 -13.32 -12.17
CA ALA A 9 10.61 -13.35 -12.06
C ALA A 9 9.96 -14.38 -13.00
N ARG A 10 8.86 -15.00 -12.54
CA ARG A 10 7.99 -15.87 -13.36
C ARG A 10 6.94 -15.06 -14.13
N GLU A 11 6.46 -14.00 -13.51
CA GLU A 11 5.50 -13.05 -14.05
C GLU A 11 5.80 -11.67 -13.47
N PHE A 12 5.41 -10.64 -14.20
CA PHE A 12 5.46 -9.24 -13.77
C PHE A 12 4.28 -8.51 -14.42
N HIS A 13 3.91 -7.36 -13.87
CA HIS A 13 2.86 -6.52 -14.43
C HIS A 13 3.48 -5.34 -15.16
N LEU A 14 2.92 -4.96 -16.32
CA LEU A 14 3.30 -3.75 -17.03
C LEU A 14 2.13 -2.77 -16.94
N ASN A 15 2.24 -1.78 -16.07
CA ASN A 15 1.23 -0.73 -15.92
C ASN A 15 1.59 0.47 -16.80
N ALA A 16 0.62 1.00 -17.55
CA ALA A 16 0.80 2.25 -18.30
C ALA A 16 0.85 3.49 -17.40
N GLU A 17 0.48 3.35 -16.11
CA GLU A 17 0.37 4.46 -15.14
C GLU A 17 -0.43 5.64 -15.74
N TYR A 18 -1.48 5.33 -16.50
CA TYR A 18 -2.11 6.27 -17.44
C TYR A 18 -2.77 7.46 -16.74
N VAL A 19 -3.38 7.25 -15.57
CA VAL A 19 -4.01 8.35 -14.82
C VAL A 19 -2.98 9.23 -14.11
N ASP A 20 -1.83 8.69 -13.73
CA ASP A 20 -0.76 9.42 -13.06
C ASP A 20 0.02 10.30 -14.06
N PRO A 21 -0.10 11.65 -14.01
CA PRO A 21 0.62 12.52 -14.95
C PRO A 21 2.13 12.53 -14.70
N SER A 22 2.61 11.97 -13.59
CA SER A 22 4.04 11.89 -13.25
C SER A 22 4.70 10.57 -13.68
N TYR A 23 3.91 9.52 -13.92
CA TYR A 23 4.33 8.11 -14.06
C TYR A 23 5.06 7.49 -12.84
N ILE A 24 5.37 8.27 -11.79
CA ILE A 24 6.28 7.84 -10.72
C ILE A 24 5.57 7.51 -9.41
N ARG A 25 4.28 7.84 -9.22
CA ARG A 25 3.61 7.75 -7.92
C ARG A 25 3.62 6.33 -7.34
N ASN A 26 3.28 5.35 -8.17
CA ASN A 26 3.20 3.96 -7.76
C ASN A 26 4.59 3.42 -7.33
N LYS A 27 5.62 3.68 -8.14
CA LYS A 27 7.01 3.34 -7.80
C LYS A 27 7.50 4.06 -6.54
N LEU A 28 7.28 5.37 -6.46
CA LEU A 28 7.66 6.21 -5.32
C LEU A 28 7.00 5.69 -4.03
N SER A 29 5.73 5.28 -4.09
CA SER A 29 5.03 4.66 -2.97
C SER A 29 5.67 3.36 -2.55
N PHE A 30 5.91 2.42 -3.47
CA PHE A 30 6.52 1.13 -3.08
C PHE A 30 7.93 1.29 -2.53
N ASP A 31 8.76 2.14 -3.17
CA ASP A 31 10.09 2.46 -2.66
C ASP A 31 10.01 3.08 -1.25
N PHE A 32 9.01 3.94 -0.98
CA PHE A 32 8.76 4.49 0.34
C PHE A 32 8.33 3.43 1.36
N PHE A 33 7.45 2.49 1.00
CA PHE A 33 7.08 1.36 1.87
C PHE A 33 8.29 0.50 2.23
N ILE A 34 9.15 0.18 1.26
CA ILE A 34 10.42 -0.54 1.50
C ILE A 34 11.30 0.26 2.46
N LYS A 35 11.42 1.58 2.25
CA LYS A 35 12.25 2.46 3.06
C LYS A 35 11.84 2.50 4.54
N ILE A 36 10.54 2.46 4.83
CA ILE A 36 10.02 2.40 6.20
C ILE A 36 9.97 0.97 6.79
N GLY A 37 10.53 -0.01 6.07
CA GLY A 37 10.65 -1.41 6.51
C GLY A 37 9.42 -2.29 6.26
N SER A 38 8.48 -1.84 5.43
CA SER A 38 7.35 -2.68 4.98
C SER A 38 7.77 -3.57 3.81
N TYR A 39 7.09 -4.69 3.62
CA TYR A 39 7.25 -5.49 2.41
C TYR A 39 6.41 -4.86 1.30
N ALA A 40 7.02 -4.50 0.18
CA ALA A 40 6.34 -3.99 -1.00
C ALA A 40 7.01 -4.48 -2.29
N PRO A 41 6.27 -4.49 -3.42
CA PRO A 41 6.82 -4.87 -4.72
C PRO A 41 7.94 -3.94 -5.17
N ARG A 42 8.96 -4.48 -5.83
CA ARG A 42 9.90 -3.66 -6.61
C ARG A 42 9.26 -3.23 -7.92
N ALA A 43 9.68 -2.07 -8.41
CA ALA A 43 9.16 -1.47 -9.63
C ALA A 43 10.27 -0.81 -10.45
N GLU A 44 10.20 -0.92 -11.77
CA GLU A 44 11.16 -0.37 -12.71
C GLU A 44 10.43 0.18 -13.94
N HIS A 45 10.76 1.40 -14.37
CA HIS A 45 10.21 1.95 -15.60
C HIS A 45 10.87 1.34 -16.84
N VAL A 46 10.08 1.05 -17.86
CA VAL A 46 10.54 0.51 -19.14
C VAL A 46 9.91 1.29 -20.28
N LEU A 47 10.62 1.41 -21.40
CA LEU A 47 10.05 1.86 -22.66
C LEU A 47 9.58 0.63 -23.43
N LEU A 48 8.28 0.52 -23.68
CA LEU A 48 7.69 -0.68 -24.26
C LEU A 48 7.50 -0.53 -25.77
N TYR A 49 7.95 -1.52 -26.53
CA TYR A 49 7.70 -1.64 -27.96
C TYR A 49 6.85 -2.88 -28.24
N LEU A 50 5.79 -2.72 -29.03
CA LEU A 50 4.95 -3.81 -29.48
C LEU A 50 4.99 -3.85 -31.02
N ASN A 51 5.43 -4.99 -31.58
CA ASN A 51 5.59 -5.17 -33.03
C ASN A 51 6.45 -4.08 -33.72
N GLY A 52 7.45 -3.54 -33.00
CA GLY A 52 8.34 -2.50 -33.50
C GLY A 52 7.85 -1.06 -33.26
N GLU A 53 6.64 -0.87 -32.75
CA GLU A 53 6.09 0.45 -32.42
C GLU A 53 6.25 0.77 -30.94
N CYS A 54 6.75 1.97 -30.62
CA CYS A 54 6.83 2.45 -29.24
C CYS A 54 5.42 2.73 -28.72
N ILE A 55 5.01 2.03 -27.66
CA ILE A 55 3.70 2.23 -27.02
C ILE A 55 3.80 2.99 -25.69
N GLY A 56 4.96 3.57 -25.39
CA GLY A 56 5.15 4.52 -24.30
C GLY A 56 5.86 3.98 -23.07
N ILE A 57 5.80 4.74 -21.98
CA ILE A 57 6.47 4.43 -20.71
C ILE A 57 5.55 3.53 -19.90
N TYR A 58 6.06 2.39 -19.45
CA TYR A 58 5.37 1.47 -18.57
C TYR A 58 6.14 1.27 -17.27
N LEU A 59 5.43 0.95 -16.20
CA LEU A 59 6.01 0.51 -14.95
C LEU A 59 5.94 -1.02 -14.87
N LYS A 60 7.10 -1.67 -14.90
CA LYS A 60 7.26 -3.10 -14.63
C LYS A 60 7.22 -3.33 -13.12
N LEU A 61 6.20 -4.02 -12.64
CA LEU A 61 5.97 -4.33 -11.24
C LEU A 61 6.26 -5.80 -10.95
N GLU A 62 7.00 -6.04 -9.86
CA GLU A 62 7.20 -7.37 -9.27
C GLU A 62 5.85 -7.99 -8.88
N ALA A 63 5.58 -9.23 -9.30
CA ALA A 63 4.41 -9.97 -8.84
C ALA A 63 4.57 -10.37 -7.37
N VAL A 64 3.50 -10.30 -6.59
CA VAL A 64 3.50 -10.75 -5.18
C VAL A 64 3.20 -12.25 -5.11
N ASP A 65 4.21 -13.06 -5.36
CA ASP A 65 4.14 -14.52 -5.45
C ASP A 65 5.17 -15.23 -4.56
N ASP A 66 5.47 -16.51 -4.84
CA ASP A 66 6.42 -17.32 -4.10
C ASP A 66 7.87 -16.86 -4.29
N ILE A 67 8.18 -16.26 -5.44
CA ILE A 67 9.50 -15.69 -5.74
C ILE A 67 9.68 -14.40 -4.95
N PHE A 68 8.65 -13.54 -4.88
CA PHE A 68 8.66 -12.34 -4.03
C PHE A 68 9.01 -12.67 -2.57
N LEU A 69 8.44 -13.76 -2.04
CA LEU A 69 8.72 -14.24 -0.69
C LEU A 69 10.16 -14.76 -0.57
N ALA A 70 10.56 -15.65 -1.48
CA ALA A 70 11.89 -16.28 -1.45
C ALA A 70 13.03 -15.26 -1.53
N ASP A 71 12.92 -14.25 -2.39
CA ASP A 71 13.94 -13.19 -2.53
C ASP A 71 14.12 -12.34 -1.26
N ARG A 72 13.12 -12.34 -0.38
CA ARG A 72 13.13 -11.65 0.92
C ARG A 72 13.44 -12.59 2.09
N GLY A 73 13.82 -13.84 1.82
CA GLY A 73 14.06 -14.87 2.83
C GLY A 73 12.81 -15.24 3.63
N LEU A 74 11.61 -14.99 3.07
CA LEU A 74 10.35 -15.37 3.69
C LEU A 74 9.99 -16.79 3.25
N PRO A 75 9.47 -17.64 4.16
CA PRO A 75 9.03 -18.97 3.78
C PRO A 75 7.81 -18.89 2.84
N ALA A 76 7.60 -19.93 2.04
CA ALA A 76 6.39 -20.01 1.22
C ALA A 76 5.12 -20.02 2.11
N GLY A 77 4.03 -19.46 1.60
CA GLY A 77 2.74 -19.48 2.29
C GLY A 77 1.63 -18.93 1.39
N PRO A 78 0.36 -19.04 1.82
CA PRO A 78 -0.76 -18.58 1.01
C PRO A 78 -0.75 -17.05 0.89
N ILE A 79 -1.14 -16.57 -0.30
CA ILE A 79 -1.23 -15.16 -0.66
C ILE A 79 -2.62 -14.87 -1.19
N TYR A 80 -3.22 -13.79 -0.72
CA TYR A 80 -4.58 -13.35 -1.08
C TYR A 80 -4.54 -11.89 -1.55
N TYR A 81 -5.02 -11.61 -2.76
CA TYR A 81 -5.15 -10.25 -3.28
C TYR A 81 -6.51 -9.67 -2.90
N ALA A 82 -6.54 -8.44 -2.39
CA ALA A 82 -7.76 -7.68 -2.19
C ALA A 82 -8.24 -7.12 -3.53
N VAL A 83 -9.29 -7.71 -4.11
CA VAL A 83 -9.75 -7.43 -5.49
C VAL A 83 -11.05 -6.63 -5.54
N ASN A 84 -11.72 -6.41 -4.41
CA ASN A 84 -12.82 -5.46 -4.29
C ASN A 84 -13.01 -5.01 -2.83
N ALA A 85 -13.88 -4.00 -2.63
CA ALA A 85 -14.10 -3.34 -1.35
C ALA A 85 -14.60 -4.27 -0.20
N ASN A 86 -15.00 -5.51 -0.48
CA ASN A 86 -15.32 -6.46 0.59
C ASN A 86 -14.07 -7.04 1.28
N ALA A 87 -12.86 -6.83 0.74
CA ALA A 87 -11.60 -7.06 1.45
C ALA A 87 -11.37 -5.97 2.53
N ASN A 88 -12.29 -5.87 3.49
CA ASN A 88 -12.41 -4.75 4.43
C ASN A 88 -12.17 -5.13 5.90
N PHE A 89 -11.72 -6.37 6.16
CA PHE A 89 -11.54 -6.93 7.50
C PHE A 89 -12.80 -6.96 8.39
N SER A 90 -14.00 -6.83 7.80
CA SER A 90 -15.29 -6.83 8.49
C SER A 90 -16.10 -8.10 8.22
N LEU A 91 -17.07 -8.40 9.10
CA LEU A 91 -18.13 -9.37 8.82
C LEU A 91 -19.17 -8.85 7.84
N LEU A 92 -19.23 -7.52 7.63
CA LEU A 92 -20.24 -6.84 6.82
C LEU A 92 -19.71 -6.46 5.44
N ARG A 93 -20.62 -6.38 4.46
CA ARG A 93 -20.33 -5.85 3.13
C ARG A 93 -19.98 -4.36 3.23
N HIS A 94 -19.09 -3.89 2.36
CA HIS A 94 -18.58 -2.53 2.41
C HIS A 94 -19.70 -1.48 2.38
N LYS A 95 -19.69 -0.54 3.34
CA LYS A 95 -20.67 0.57 3.47
C LYS A 95 -22.13 0.11 3.55
N THR A 96 -22.38 -1.09 4.09
CA THR A 96 -23.73 -1.59 4.36
C THR A 96 -23.82 -2.18 5.77
N THR A 97 -25.03 -2.53 6.19
CA THR A 97 -25.30 -3.30 7.42
C THR A 97 -25.47 -4.81 7.16
N GLU A 98 -25.33 -5.25 5.90
CA GLU A 98 -25.54 -6.63 5.51
C GLU A 98 -24.29 -7.49 5.77
N ALA A 99 -24.50 -8.70 6.29
CA ALA A 99 -23.42 -9.67 6.43
C ALA A 99 -22.89 -10.11 5.06
N LYS A 100 -21.59 -10.43 4.98
CA LYS A 100 -21.04 -11.08 3.81
C LYS A 100 -21.55 -12.51 3.69
N ALA A 101 -21.74 -12.97 2.45
CA ALA A 101 -22.04 -14.38 2.18
C ALA A 101 -20.90 -15.32 2.62
N ALA A 102 -19.65 -14.86 2.49
CA ALA A 102 -18.43 -15.54 2.94
C ALA A 102 -17.46 -14.51 3.52
N LEU A 103 -16.71 -14.85 4.58
CA LEU A 103 -15.87 -13.87 5.28
C LEU A 103 -14.70 -13.40 4.40
N GLU A 104 -14.17 -14.32 3.61
CA GLU A 104 -13.13 -14.14 2.58
C GLU A 104 -13.63 -13.44 1.31
N ALA A 105 -14.91 -13.05 1.23
CA ALA A 105 -15.41 -12.30 0.09
C ALA A 105 -14.62 -11.01 -0.11
N GLY A 106 -14.19 -10.76 -1.35
CA GLY A 106 -13.32 -9.64 -1.73
C GLY A 106 -11.84 -10.01 -1.87
N TYR A 107 -11.45 -11.22 -1.46
CA TYR A 107 -10.10 -11.73 -1.66
C TYR A 107 -10.05 -12.76 -2.80
N GLN A 108 -9.00 -12.67 -3.62
CA GLN A 108 -8.64 -13.69 -4.59
C GLN A 108 -7.40 -14.43 -4.09
N ARG A 109 -7.46 -15.76 -3.96
CA ARG A 109 -6.30 -16.57 -3.63
C ARG A 109 -5.33 -16.59 -4.82
N LYS A 110 -4.16 -15.97 -4.65
CA LYS A 110 -3.05 -16.00 -5.61
C LYS A 110 -2.19 -17.25 -5.42
N LEU A 111 -1.89 -17.59 -4.17
CA LEU A 111 -1.15 -18.80 -3.78
C LEU A 111 -1.82 -19.48 -2.59
N GLY A 112 -1.64 -20.80 -2.50
CA GLY A 112 -2.21 -21.64 -1.45
C GLY A 112 -3.36 -22.52 -1.95
N THR A 113 -4.00 -23.19 -1.00
CA THR A 113 -5.10 -24.14 -1.23
C THR A 113 -6.41 -23.63 -0.66
N GLU A 114 -7.53 -24.27 -0.99
CA GLU A 114 -8.84 -23.97 -0.38
C GLU A 114 -8.86 -24.21 1.14
N ALA A 115 -8.06 -25.17 1.63
CA ALA A 115 -7.90 -25.38 3.06
C ALA A 115 -7.28 -24.16 3.76
N ASP A 116 -6.40 -23.42 3.08
CA ASP A 116 -5.76 -22.22 3.64
C ASP A 116 -6.73 -21.07 3.86
N ASP A 117 -7.84 -21.00 3.09
CA ASP A 117 -8.87 -19.95 3.23
C ASP A 117 -9.49 -19.97 4.64
N GLY A 118 -9.48 -21.14 5.31
CA GLY A 118 -9.88 -21.28 6.70
C GLY A 118 -9.12 -20.32 7.63
N TYR A 119 -7.83 -20.09 7.40
CA TYR A 119 -7.03 -19.17 8.21
C TYR A 119 -7.39 -17.70 7.97
N LEU A 120 -7.76 -17.34 6.74
CA LEU A 120 -8.21 -15.98 6.42
C LEU A 120 -9.58 -15.71 7.06
N ARG A 121 -10.52 -16.66 6.95
CA ARG A 121 -11.82 -16.60 7.63
C ARG A 121 -11.66 -16.46 9.13
N GLU A 122 -10.76 -17.24 9.72
CA GLU A 122 -10.48 -17.19 11.16
C GLU A 122 -9.83 -15.87 11.57
N LEU A 123 -8.88 -15.32 10.80
CA LEU A 123 -8.35 -13.97 11.04
C LEU A 123 -9.49 -12.94 11.08
N ILE A 124 -10.35 -12.92 10.05
CA ILE A 124 -11.46 -11.96 9.95
C ILE A 124 -12.43 -12.14 11.12
N PHE A 125 -12.76 -13.38 11.48
CA PHE A 125 -13.59 -13.68 12.64
C PHE A 125 -12.96 -13.16 13.94
N ARG A 126 -11.67 -13.43 14.18
CA ARG A 126 -10.95 -12.96 15.38
C ARG A 126 -10.87 -11.44 15.45
N ILE A 127 -10.73 -10.76 14.31
CA ILE A 127 -10.76 -9.29 14.25
C ILE A 127 -12.08 -8.73 14.76
N ASN A 128 -13.20 -9.38 14.45
CA ASN A 128 -14.53 -8.84 14.72
C ASN A 128 -15.12 -9.35 16.04
N ALA A 129 -14.93 -10.62 16.38
CA ALA A 129 -15.60 -11.28 17.50
C ALA A 129 -14.80 -11.29 18.81
N THR A 130 -13.48 -11.05 18.79
CA THR A 130 -12.68 -11.06 20.02
C THR A 130 -13.04 -9.85 20.88
N PRO A 131 -13.35 -10.00 22.19
CA PRO A 131 -13.58 -8.88 23.09
C PRO A 131 -12.35 -7.96 23.21
N GLN A 132 -12.56 -6.64 23.34
CA GLN A 132 -11.46 -5.68 23.32
C GLN A 132 -10.39 -5.95 24.40
N ALA A 133 -10.80 -6.36 25.60
CA ALA A 133 -9.88 -6.72 26.70
C ALA A 133 -8.93 -7.88 26.36
N LEU A 134 -9.32 -8.78 25.45
CA LEU A 134 -8.52 -9.93 25.01
C LEU A 134 -7.85 -9.69 23.65
N PHE A 135 -8.26 -8.64 22.94
CA PHE A 135 -7.90 -8.43 21.54
C PHE A 135 -6.39 -8.43 21.32
N ALA A 136 -5.65 -7.65 22.12
CA ALA A 136 -4.19 -7.55 22.00
C ALA A 136 -3.47 -8.89 22.18
N HIS A 137 -3.97 -9.77 23.05
CA HIS A 137 -3.38 -11.09 23.27
C HIS A 137 -3.67 -12.06 22.13
N ILE A 138 -4.89 -12.01 21.58
CA ILE A 138 -5.33 -12.92 20.52
C ILE A 138 -4.76 -12.49 19.16
N ILE A 139 -4.89 -11.22 18.78
CA ILE A 139 -4.56 -10.76 17.43
C ILE A 139 -3.07 -10.92 17.10
N LYS A 140 -2.17 -10.81 18.08
CA LYS A 140 -0.72 -11.04 17.90
C LYS A 140 -0.37 -12.45 17.41
N LYS A 141 -1.24 -13.43 17.61
CA LYS A 141 -1.06 -14.80 17.11
C LYS A 141 -1.40 -14.93 15.63
N TRP A 142 -2.15 -13.97 15.10
CA TRP A 142 -2.71 -13.99 13.76
C TRP A 142 -2.14 -12.92 12.83
N LEU A 143 -1.64 -11.82 13.37
CA LEU A 143 -1.17 -10.68 12.59
C LEU A 143 0.21 -10.23 13.10
N ASP A 144 1.12 -9.95 12.18
CA ASP A 144 2.36 -9.26 12.52
C ASP A 144 2.07 -7.77 12.72
N ILE A 145 1.93 -7.37 13.99
CA ILE A 145 1.56 -6.01 14.37
C ILE A 145 2.57 -4.96 13.88
N PRO A 146 3.89 -5.15 14.07
CA PRO A 146 4.87 -4.19 13.53
C PRO A 146 4.74 -3.97 12.02
N GLN A 147 4.62 -5.04 11.22
CA GLN A 147 4.46 -4.91 9.77
C GLN A 147 3.15 -4.23 9.38
N TYR A 148 2.05 -4.53 10.07
CA TYR A 148 0.78 -3.85 9.83
C TYR A 148 0.87 -2.35 10.15
N LEU A 149 1.50 -1.97 11.26
CA LEU A 149 1.65 -0.56 11.63
C LEU A 149 2.56 0.21 10.68
N ARG A 150 3.60 -0.43 10.10
CA ARG A 150 4.41 0.16 9.02
C ARG A 150 3.59 0.37 7.76
N TRP A 151 2.80 -0.63 7.36
CA TRP A 151 1.88 -0.45 6.24
C TRP A 151 0.88 0.69 6.49
N LEU A 152 0.30 0.76 7.69
CA LEU A 152 -0.64 1.82 8.07
C LEU A 152 0.03 3.20 7.97
N ALA A 153 1.25 3.35 8.51
CA ALA A 153 2.02 4.59 8.42
C ALA A 153 2.28 4.97 6.95
N GLY A 154 2.70 4.00 6.13
CA GLY A 154 2.90 4.22 4.69
C GLY A 154 1.62 4.65 3.96
N ALA A 155 0.49 3.99 4.25
CA ALA A 155 -0.80 4.32 3.66
C ALA A 155 -1.28 5.72 4.05
N VAL A 156 -1.11 6.14 5.30
CA VAL A 156 -1.49 7.51 5.71
C VAL A 156 -0.55 8.57 5.13
N CYS A 157 0.75 8.31 5.04
CA CYS A 157 1.71 9.25 4.45
C CYS A 157 1.44 9.44 2.94
N THR A 158 1.29 8.36 2.19
CA THR A 158 1.07 8.39 0.73
C THR A 158 -0.35 8.78 0.32
N GLN A 159 -1.31 8.65 1.24
CA GLN A 159 -2.73 9.02 1.07
C GLN A 159 -3.49 8.18 0.03
N ASN A 160 -3.20 6.88 -0.07
CA ASN A 160 -4.03 5.96 -0.85
C ASN A 160 -5.38 5.75 -0.15
N LEU A 161 -6.45 6.36 -0.69
CA LEU A 161 -7.79 6.25 -0.12
C LEU A 161 -8.42 4.87 -0.33
N ASP A 162 -8.05 4.13 -1.36
CA ASP A 162 -8.60 2.78 -1.60
C ASP A 162 -7.81 1.69 -0.85
N GLY A 163 -6.56 1.99 -0.49
CA GLY A 163 -5.60 1.07 0.12
C GLY A 163 -6.06 0.32 1.37
N PHE A 164 -7.06 0.81 2.11
CA PHE A 164 -7.50 0.19 3.38
C PHE A 164 -8.53 -0.93 3.22
N VAL A 165 -9.20 -1.01 2.07
CA VAL A 165 -10.24 -2.01 1.76
C VAL A 165 -10.09 -2.61 0.35
N HIS A 166 -9.03 -2.19 -0.36
CA HIS A 166 -8.61 -2.61 -1.68
C HIS A 166 -7.09 -2.38 -1.81
N SER A 167 -6.45 -2.73 -2.92
CA SER A 167 -5.07 -2.29 -3.22
C SER A 167 -4.04 -2.79 -2.19
N TYR A 168 -4.20 -4.06 -1.78
CA TYR A 168 -3.22 -4.77 -0.96
C TYR A 168 -3.30 -6.29 -1.17
N ALA A 169 -2.25 -6.99 -0.77
CA ALA A 169 -2.23 -8.44 -0.61
C ALA A 169 -2.03 -8.82 0.86
N LEU A 170 -2.55 -9.99 1.24
CA LEU A 170 -2.27 -10.64 2.51
C LEU A 170 -1.43 -11.88 2.26
N TYR A 171 -0.28 -11.96 2.93
CA TYR A 171 0.56 -13.14 2.96
C TYR A 171 0.49 -13.76 4.35
N ARG A 172 0.33 -15.08 4.44
CA ARG A 172 0.43 -15.79 5.73
C ARG A 172 1.73 -16.58 5.83
N HIS A 173 2.52 -16.26 6.84
CA HIS A 173 3.81 -16.87 7.08
C HIS A 173 3.69 -18.32 7.56
N ALA A 174 4.35 -19.26 6.87
CA ALA A 174 4.19 -20.68 7.18
C ALA A 174 4.76 -21.10 8.54
N GLU A 175 5.80 -20.43 9.06
CA GLU A 175 6.36 -20.81 10.36
C GLU A 175 5.62 -20.16 11.52
N ASN A 176 5.65 -18.84 11.61
CA ASN A 176 5.03 -18.10 12.73
C ASN A 176 3.50 -17.96 12.62
N LYS A 177 2.89 -18.42 11.52
CA LYS A 177 1.43 -18.48 11.28
C LYS A 177 0.69 -17.14 11.24
N ARG A 178 1.42 -16.01 11.23
CA ARG A 178 0.85 -14.66 11.20
C ARG A 178 0.69 -14.15 9.77
N PHE A 179 -0.31 -13.30 9.59
CA PHE A 179 -0.54 -12.54 8.37
C PHE A 179 0.30 -11.27 8.33
N PHE A 180 0.68 -10.91 7.12
CA PHE A 180 1.41 -9.72 6.72
C PHE A 180 0.62 -9.05 5.61
N ILE A 181 0.57 -7.72 5.63
CA ILE A 181 -0.05 -6.92 4.58
C ILE A 181 1.04 -6.37 3.66
N ILE A 182 0.78 -6.37 2.36
CA ILE A 182 1.69 -5.92 1.30
C ILE A 182 0.90 -4.93 0.43
N PRO A 183 1.36 -3.68 0.23
CA PRO A 183 0.66 -2.71 -0.60
C PRO A 183 0.69 -3.13 -2.08
N TRP A 184 -0.35 -2.76 -2.81
CA TRP A 184 -0.46 -2.94 -4.27
C TRP A 184 -1.21 -1.76 -4.86
N ASP A 185 -0.95 -1.35 -6.11
CA ASP A 185 -1.74 -0.31 -6.80
C ASP A 185 -1.80 1.05 -6.05
N TYR A 186 -0.67 1.76 -6.01
CA TYR A 186 -0.46 3.01 -5.25
C TYR A 186 -0.19 4.23 -6.15
N ASP A 187 -0.77 4.28 -7.35
CA ASP A 187 -0.69 5.43 -8.25
C ASP A 187 -1.58 6.61 -7.80
N ALA A 188 -2.72 6.33 -7.18
CA ALA A 188 -3.67 7.31 -6.62
C ALA A 188 -3.21 7.88 -5.26
N THR A 189 -2.05 8.52 -5.26
CA THR A 189 -1.32 8.95 -4.06
C THR A 189 -0.67 10.32 -4.27
N TRP A 190 0.07 10.79 -3.26
CA TRP A 190 0.90 12.00 -3.34
C TRP A 190 0.12 13.22 -3.84
N GLY A 191 -1.05 13.45 -3.26
CA GLY A 191 -1.92 14.60 -3.53
C GLY A 191 -2.83 14.44 -4.76
N ARG A 192 -2.93 13.25 -5.38
CA ARG A 192 -3.92 12.96 -6.42
C ARG A 192 -4.77 11.74 -6.08
N ASN A 193 -6.03 11.75 -6.50
CA ASN A 193 -6.95 10.62 -6.34
C ASN A 193 -6.96 9.70 -7.58
N VAL A 194 -7.79 8.65 -7.54
CA VAL A 194 -7.95 7.65 -8.61
C VAL A 194 -8.38 8.20 -9.98
N ASN A 195 -8.82 9.45 -10.03
CA ASN A 195 -9.17 10.14 -11.28
C ASN A 195 -8.11 11.19 -11.69
N GLY A 196 -6.92 11.16 -11.06
CA GLY A 196 -5.84 12.11 -11.29
C GLY A 196 -6.09 13.53 -10.76
N ARG A 197 -7.18 13.75 -10.01
CA ARG A 197 -7.55 15.07 -9.49
C ARG A 197 -6.85 15.34 -8.17
N VAL A 198 -6.58 16.63 -7.89
CA VAL A 198 -5.97 17.08 -6.64
C VAL A 198 -6.81 16.61 -5.44
N LEU A 199 -6.12 16.08 -4.43
CA LEU A 199 -6.69 15.59 -3.19
C LEU A 199 -6.02 16.32 -2.02
N ALA A 200 -6.83 16.99 -1.21
CA ALA A 200 -6.33 17.75 -0.08
C ALA A 200 -5.79 16.82 1.02
N PRO A 201 -4.70 17.18 1.72
CA PRO A 201 -4.09 16.35 2.75
C PRO A 201 -5.07 15.85 3.82
N GLU A 202 -6.04 16.66 4.24
CA GLU A 202 -7.01 16.33 5.30
C GLU A 202 -7.97 15.18 4.95
N ASN A 203 -8.07 14.79 3.67
CA ASN A 203 -9.02 13.78 3.21
C ASN A 203 -8.76 12.36 3.75
N LEU A 204 -7.61 12.12 4.39
CA LEU A 204 -7.33 10.89 5.10
C LEU A 204 -6.79 11.20 6.49
N ARG A 205 -7.57 10.86 7.53
CA ARG A 205 -7.18 11.05 8.93
C ARG A 205 -5.96 10.20 9.33
N VAL A 206 -5.24 10.63 10.37
CA VAL A 206 -4.04 9.96 10.90
C VAL A 206 -4.29 8.52 11.34
N GLN A 207 -5.52 8.16 11.72
CA GLN A 207 -5.87 6.80 12.10
C GLN A 207 -6.04 5.86 10.90
N GLY A 208 -6.15 6.38 9.68
CA GLY A 208 -6.62 5.60 8.54
C GLY A 208 -8.05 5.09 8.75
N PHE A 209 -8.39 3.98 8.11
CA PHE A 209 -9.69 3.32 8.29
C PHE A 209 -9.61 1.80 8.12
N ASN A 210 -10.78 1.16 8.07
CA ASN A 210 -11.07 -0.29 8.20
C ASN A 210 -11.21 -0.79 9.65
N THR A 211 -11.90 -1.93 9.80
CA THR A 211 -12.22 -2.52 11.10
C THR A 211 -10.97 -2.92 11.87
N LEU A 212 -10.01 -3.56 11.21
CA LEU A 212 -8.78 -4.03 11.84
C LEU A 212 -7.98 -2.86 12.44
N THR A 213 -7.80 -1.79 11.67
CA THR A 213 -7.11 -0.58 12.10
C THR A 213 -7.77 0.04 13.33
N ALA A 214 -9.10 0.19 13.32
CA ALA A 214 -9.82 0.71 14.48
C ALA A 214 -9.57 -0.13 15.74
N ARG A 215 -9.75 -1.46 15.63
CA ARG A 215 -9.55 -2.40 16.74
C ARG A 215 -8.12 -2.41 17.28
N LEU A 216 -7.13 -2.29 16.40
CA LEU A 216 -5.71 -2.19 16.78
C LEU A 216 -5.41 -0.88 17.50
N LEU A 217 -5.89 0.25 16.99
CA LEU A 217 -5.63 1.56 17.59
C LEU A 217 -6.41 1.80 18.90
N ASP A 218 -7.45 1.01 19.16
CA ASP A 218 -8.12 0.94 20.47
C ASP A 218 -7.29 0.21 21.55
N VAL A 219 -6.20 -0.46 21.17
CA VAL A 219 -5.24 -1.04 22.12
C VAL A 219 -4.18 0.00 22.47
N PRO A 220 -4.07 0.47 23.73
CA PRO A 220 -3.14 1.55 24.09
C PRO A 220 -1.68 1.29 23.72
N ALA A 221 -1.22 0.04 23.86
CA ALA A 221 0.13 -0.35 23.50
C ALA A 221 0.39 -0.24 21.99
N PHE A 222 -0.55 -0.68 21.14
CA PHE A 222 -0.40 -0.60 19.68
C PHE A 222 -0.53 0.83 19.18
N ARG A 223 -1.47 1.60 19.75
CA ARG A 223 -1.56 3.05 19.49
C ARG A 223 -0.26 3.77 19.79
N THR A 224 0.37 3.46 20.92
CA THR A 224 1.66 4.05 21.30
C THR A 224 2.77 3.67 20.33
N GLN A 225 2.81 2.41 19.87
CA GLN A 225 3.75 1.97 18.83
C GLN A 225 3.53 2.70 17.51
N TYR A 226 2.27 2.84 17.09
CA TYR A 226 1.92 3.55 15.85
C TYR A 226 2.31 5.04 15.91
N VAL A 227 1.99 5.72 17.00
CA VAL A 227 2.35 7.15 17.19
C VAL A 227 3.85 7.34 17.12
N ARG A 228 4.64 6.49 17.82
CA ARG A 228 6.11 6.58 17.79
C ARG A 228 6.68 6.31 16.40
N LEU A 229 6.18 5.26 15.75
CA LEU A 229 6.60 4.91 14.38
C LEU A 229 6.30 6.03 13.39
N LEU A 230 5.08 6.57 13.42
CA LEU A 230 4.70 7.63 12.51
C LEU A 230 5.47 8.92 12.80
N GLN A 231 5.70 9.26 14.07
CA GLN A 231 6.51 10.43 14.45
C GLN A 231 7.93 10.31 13.87
N ASP A 232 8.59 9.17 14.04
CA ASP A 232 9.91 8.88 13.48
C ASP A 232 9.93 9.01 11.95
N ILE A 233 8.93 8.44 11.25
CA ILE A 233 8.79 8.56 9.80
C ILE A 233 8.63 10.02 9.37
N LEU A 234 7.81 10.81 10.07
CA LEU A 234 7.58 12.22 9.77
C LEU A 234 8.83 13.08 10.06
N ASP A 235 9.66 12.70 11.02
CA ASP A 235 10.91 13.37 11.38
C ASP A 235 12.06 13.04 10.41
N THR A 236 12.03 11.88 9.76
CA THR A 236 13.19 11.36 9.02
C THR A 236 12.92 11.12 7.54
N THR A 237 11.94 10.28 7.22
CA THR A 237 11.81 9.63 5.90
C THR A 237 10.75 10.32 5.04
N PHE A 238 9.66 10.81 5.63
CA PHE A 238 8.59 11.50 4.94
C PHE A 238 8.79 13.02 5.00
N THR A 239 9.94 13.50 4.52
CA THR A 239 10.28 14.93 4.46
C THR A 239 10.63 15.31 3.03
N VAL A 240 10.46 16.60 2.69
CA VAL A 240 10.86 17.11 1.37
C VAL A 240 12.37 16.91 1.16
N GLU A 241 13.18 17.16 2.19
CA GLU A 241 14.64 16.95 2.14
C GLU A 241 14.99 15.50 1.76
N HIS A 242 14.32 14.52 2.34
CA HIS A 242 14.60 13.11 2.09
C HIS A 242 14.07 12.62 0.74
N LEU A 243 12.84 12.99 0.38
CA LEU A 243 12.15 12.41 -0.78
C LEU A 243 12.42 13.16 -2.08
N ARG A 244 12.73 14.46 -2.04
CA ARG A 244 12.95 15.26 -3.25
C ARG A 244 14.05 14.71 -4.16
N PRO A 245 15.22 14.27 -3.66
CA PRO A 245 16.24 13.69 -4.54
C PRO A 245 15.76 12.45 -5.29
N HIS A 246 14.96 11.59 -4.64
CA HIS A 246 14.39 10.40 -5.27
C HIS A 246 13.33 10.76 -6.32
N ILE A 247 12.45 11.71 -5.99
CA ILE A 247 11.43 12.22 -6.92
C ILE A 247 12.08 12.79 -8.19
N LEU A 248 13.11 13.63 -8.03
CA LEU A 248 13.84 14.22 -9.15
C LEU A 248 14.58 13.16 -9.97
N ALA A 249 15.23 12.20 -9.32
CA ALA A 249 15.92 11.13 -10.02
C ALA A 249 14.98 10.29 -10.91
N LEU A 250 13.80 9.93 -10.40
CA LEU A 250 12.79 9.23 -11.18
C LEU A 250 12.26 10.08 -12.34
N HIS A 251 11.94 11.35 -12.06
CA HIS A 251 11.42 12.28 -13.06
C HIS A 251 12.43 12.53 -14.20
N ASP A 252 13.69 12.83 -13.85
CA ASP A 252 14.75 13.10 -14.80
C ASP A 252 15.08 11.90 -15.67
N ALA A 253 14.99 10.68 -15.11
CA ALA A 253 15.19 9.44 -15.86
C ALA A 253 14.10 9.22 -16.93
N LEU A 254 12.86 9.66 -16.68
CA LEU A 254 11.75 9.51 -17.60
C LEU A 254 11.64 10.63 -18.63
N ARG A 255 12.07 11.84 -18.27
CA ARG A 255 11.94 13.05 -19.09
C ARG A 255 12.31 12.88 -20.58
N PRO A 256 13.40 12.19 -20.97
CA PRO A 256 13.74 12.01 -22.38
C PRO A 256 12.73 11.15 -23.17
N TYR A 257 11.94 10.33 -22.48
CA TYR A 257 11.06 9.33 -23.07
C TYR A 257 9.59 9.76 -23.08
N VAL A 258 9.19 10.81 -22.34
CA VAL A 258 7.77 11.20 -22.21
C VAL A 258 7.17 11.60 -23.56
N SER A 259 7.92 12.28 -24.42
CA SER A 259 7.45 12.64 -25.77
C SER A 259 7.32 11.44 -26.71
N MET A 260 7.93 10.30 -26.37
CA MET A 260 7.80 9.05 -27.12
C MET A 260 6.53 8.27 -26.78
N ASP A 261 5.77 8.70 -25.76
CA ASP A 261 4.50 8.08 -25.38
C ASP A 261 3.36 8.62 -26.25
N PRO A 262 2.83 7.86 -27.22
CA PRO A 262 1.83 8.37 -28.15
C PRO A 262 0.46 8.65 -27.49
N TYR A 263 0.26 8.21 -26.24
CA TYR A 263 -1.02 8.30 -25.54
C TYR A 263 -1.08 9.46 -24.53
N LYS A 264 0.06 10.09 -24.22
CA LYS A 264 0.16 11.16 -23.21
C LYS A 264 0.84 12.44 -23.72
N GLN A 265 0.64 12.76 -24.99
CA GLN A 265 1.25 13.91 -25.66
C GLN A 265 0.91 15.26 -24.98
N ASP A 266 -0.30 15.40 -24.43
CA ASP A 266 -0.74 16.63 -23.74
C ASP A 266 -0.25 16.74 -22.28
N VAL A 267 0.43 15.70 -21.76
CA VAL A 267 0.81 15.62 -20.34
C VAL A 267 2.14 16.33 -20.06
N LEU A 268 2.94 16.69 -21.06
CA LEU A 268 4.29 17.26 -20.87
C LEU A 268 4.32 18.46 -19.91
N ALA A 269 3.37 19.38 -20.03
CA ALA A 269 3.28 20.55 -19.17
C ALA A 269 2.95 20.17 -17.71
N THR A 270 2.05 19.20 -17.50
CA THR A 270 1.73 18.70 -16.16
C THR A 270 2.88 17.86 -15.60
N PHE A 271 3.44 16.93 -16.36
CA PHE A 271 4.59 16.11 -15.99
C PHE A 271 5.73 16.98 -15.46
N ALA A 272 6.05 18.10 -16.12
CA ALA A 272 7.11 19.01 -15.70
C ALA A 272 6.89 19.64 -14.31
N THR A 273 5.63 19.80 -13.87
CA THR A 273 5.30 20.42 -12.58
C THR A 273 5.08 19.41 -11.46
N GLU A 274 4.90 18.12 -11.78
CA GLU A 274 4.63 17.07 -10.79
C GLU A 274 5.68 16.93 -9.69
N PRO A 275 7.01 17.07 -9.92
CA PRO A 275 7.97 17.03 -8.83
C PRO A 275 7.71 18.09 -7.76
N ALA A 276 7.41 19.32 -8.19
CA ALA A 276 7.11 20.42 -7.27
C ALA A 276 5.78 20.19 -6.54
N PHE A 277 4.77 19.68 -7.26
CA PHE A 277 3.47 19.31 -6.69
C PHE A 277 3.60 18.24 -5.60
N ILE A 278 4.36 17.16 -5.85
CA ILE A 278 4.58 16.08 -4.88
C ILE A 278 5.35 16.62 -3.66
N CYS A 279 6.36 17.48 -3.85
CA CYS A 279 7.07 18.10 -2.73
C CYS A 279 6.15 18.97 -1.86
N ALA A 280 5.29 19.78 -2.48
CA ALA A 280 4.30 20.59 -1.76
C ALA A 280 3.34 19.72 -0.95
N PHE A 281 2.82 18.64 -1.57
CA PHE A 281 2.00 17.66 -0.87
C PHE A 281 2.71 17.04 0.33
N ILE A 282 3.98 16.63 0.21
CA ILE A 282 4.75 16.03 1.31
C ILE A 282 4.83 16.99 2.49
N GLU A 283 5.13 18.26 2.24
CA GLU A 283 5.21 19.30 3.28
C GLU A 283 3.86 19.46 4.00
N GLU A 284 2.79 19.72 3.24
CA GLU A 284 1.45 19.93 3.81
C GLU A 284 0.92 18.70 4.54
N ARG A 285 1.14 17.50 3.97
CA ARG A 285 0.72 16.23 4.56
C ARG A 285 1.50 15.94 5.83
N ASN A 286 2.79 16.21 5.87
CA ASN A 286 3.62 16.05 7.05
C ASN A 286 3.12 16.96 8.19
N GLN A 287 2.89 18.24 7.90
CA GLN A 287 2.34 19.21 8.86
C GLN A 287 0.97 18.77 9.40
N PHE A 288 0.05 18.35 8.53
CA PHE A 288 -1.26 17.84 8.91
C PHE A 288 -1.15 16.61 9.85
N LEU A 289 -0.31 15.63 9.50
CA LEU A 289 -0.15 14.41 10.29
C LEU A 289 0.48 14.71 11.66
N ARG A 290 1.49 15.58 11.73
CA ARG A 290 2.07 16.04 13.01
C ARG A 290 1.03 16.70 13.90
N GLN A 291 0.22 17.59 13.35
CA GLN A 291 -0.82 18.27 14.13
C GLN A 291 -1.90 17.28 14.60
N SER A 292 -2.25 16.31 13.76
CA SER A 292 -3.21 15.25 14.10
C SER A 292 -2.68 14.28 15.16
N LEU A 293 -1.37 14.02 15.20
CA LEU A 293 -0.76 13.16 16.22
C LEU A 293 -0.89 13.75 17.63
N LYS A 294 -0.77 15.07 17.78
CA LYS A 294 -0.90 15.76 19.09
C LYS A 294 -2.27 15.50 19.73
N THR A 295 -3.34 15.52 18.94
CA THR A 295 -4.70 15.26 19.43
C THR A 295 -4.98 13.77 19.57
N PHE A 296 -4.37 12.93 18.75
CA PHE A 296 -4.54 11.47 18.78
C PHE A 296 -3.83 10.79 19.97
N GLN A 297 -2.69 11.33 20.42
CA GLN A 297 -1.98 10.81 21.58
C GLN A 297 -2.74 11.03 22.89
N HIS A 298 -3.44 12.17 23.00
CA HIS A 298 -4.24 12.59 24.15
C HIS A 298 -5.70 12.81 23.73
N PRO A 299 -6.47 11.73 23.47
CA PRO A 299 -7.89 11.89 23.24
C PRO A 299 -8.48 12.60 24.46
N ARG A 300 -9.13 13.76 24.26
CA ARG A 300 -9.80 14.48 25.34
C ARG A 300 -10.69 13.48 26.07
N SER A 301 -10.53 13.37 27.38
CA SER A 301 -11.42 12.60 28.23
C SER A 301 -12.83 13.16 28.04
N GLY A 302 -13.66 12.43 27.28
CA GLY A 302 -15.08 12.73 27.05
C GLY A 302 -15.91 11.63 27.67
#